data_AF-A0A161Y421-F1
#
_entry.id   AF-A0A161Y421-F1
#
_cell.length_a   1.000
_cell.length_b   1.000
_cell.length_c   1.000
_cell.angle_alpha   90.00
_cell.angle_beta   90.00
_cell.angle_gamma   90.00
#
_symmetry.space_group_name_H-M   'P 1'
#
loop_
_entity.id
_entity.type
_entity.pdbx_description
1 polymer ?
#
loop_
_entity_poly.entity_id
_entity_poly.type
_entity_poly.pdbx_seq_one_letter_code
_entity_poly.pdbx_strand_id
1 'polypeptide(L)' 'MDKKIKEQILFIRATGETNMFDVPKVQEIALREGYAELLTFLTENTGAYARFILTGEE' A
#
# COMPACT_ATOMS: atom_id res chain seq x y z
N MET A 1 4.53 -9.85 -4.88
CA MET A 1 3.37 -9.17 -4.26
C MET A 1 2.12 -9.60 -5.03
N ASP A 2 0.98 -9.81 -4.39
CA ASP A 2 -0.23 -10.16 -5.16
C ASP A 2 -0.67 -9.01 -6.06
N LYS A 3 -1.16 -9.34 -7.27
CA LYS A 3 -1.65 -8.34 -8.24
C LYS A 3 -2.72 -7.42 -7.65
N LYS A 4 -3.59 -7.96 -6.79
CA LYS A 4 -4.66 -7.21 -6.11
C LYS A 4 -4.12 -6.18 -5.12
N ILE A 5 -3.10 -6.53 -4.34
CA ILE A 5 -2.42 -5.62 -3.41
C ILE A 5 -1.75 -4.47 -4.19
N LYS A 6 -1.13 -4.80 -5.33
CA LYS A 6 -0.52 -3.81 -6.22
C LYS A 6 -1.55 -2.80 -6.74
N GLU A 7 -2.70 -3.27 -7.20
CA GLU A 7 -3.78 -2.40 -7.68
C GLU A 7 -4.31 -1.49 -6.56
N GLN A 8 -4.46 -2.01 -5.33
CA GLN A 8 -4.88 -1.23 -4.17
C GLN A 8 -3.85 -0.13 -3.82
N ILE A 9 -2.55 -0.46 -3.83
CA ILE A 9 -1.47 0.52 -3.58
C ILE A 9 -1.46 1.60 -4.67
N LEU A 10 -1.61 1.20 -5.93
CA LEU A 10 -1.66 2.14 -7.06
C LEU A 10 -2.91 3.02 -7.02
N PHE A 11 -4.03 2.50 -6.54
CA PHE A 11 -5.24 3.29 -6.32
C PHE A 11 -4.99 4.38 -5.27
N ILE A 12 -4.44 4.03 -4.10
CA ILE A 12 -4.10 5.00 -3.04
C ILE A 12 -3.07 6.03 -3.56
N ARG A 13 -2.09 5.59 -4.35
CA ARG A 13 -1.12 6.50 -4.98
C ARG A 13 -1.81 7.47 -5.95
N ALA A 14 -2.79 7.01 -6.70
CA ALA A 14 -3.54 7.83 -7.65
C ALA A 14 -4.48 8.83 -6.96
N THR A 15 -4.98 8.53 -5.75
CA THR A 15 -5.77 9.51 -4.98
C THR A 15 -4.93 10.69 -4.52
N GLY A 16 -3.64 10.47 -4.28
CA GLY A 16 -2.70 11.52 -3.85
C GLY A 16 -2.99 12.05 -2.44
N GLU A 17 -3.78 11.33 -1.65
CA GLU A 17 -4.21 11.76 -0.31
C GLU A 17 -3.10 11.72 0.74
N THR A 18 -2.08 10.88 0.54
CA THR A 18 -0.97 10.73 1.49
C THR A 18 0.34 10.47 0.76
N ASN A 19 1.44 10.71 1.47
CA ASN A 19 2.74 10.20 1.07
C ASN A 19 2.73 8.67 1.17
N MET A 20 3.14 7.97 0.11
CA MET A 20 3.17 6.50 0.11
C MET A 20 4.16 5.91 1.13
N PHE A 21 5.09 6.68 1.67
CA PHE A 21 5.97 6.23 2.76
C PHE A 21 5.36 6.41 4.16
N ASP A 22 4.24 7.14 4.26
CA ASP A 22 3.46 7.25 5.49
C ASP A 22 2.57 6.02 5.64
N VAL A 23 3.19 4.89 6.00
CA VAL A 23 2.52 3.60 6.15
C VAL A 23 1.31 3.66 7.09
N PRO A 24 1.36 4.32 8.27
CA PRO A 24 0.19 4.48 9.11
C PRO A 24 -0.99 5.16 8.39
N LYS A 25 -0.74 6.20 7.61
CA LYS A 25 -1.80 6.88 6.86
C LYS A 25 -2.32 6.05 5.69
N VAL A 26 -1.44 5.31 5.00
CA VAL A 26 -1.83 4.33 3.97
C VAL A 26 -2.69 3.22 4.57
N GLN A 27 -2.40 2.75 5.78
CA GLN A 27 -3.24 1.80 6.51
C GLN A 27 -4.61 2.40 6.85
N GLU A 28 -4.69 3.65 7.29
CA GLU A 28 -5.97 4.33 7.54
C GLU A 28 -6.84 4.40 6.28
N ILE A 29 -6.23 4.75 5.13
CA ILE A 29 -6.93 4.77 3.84
C ILE A 29 -7.34 3.35 3.43
N ALA A 30 -6.45 2.36 3.56
CA ALA A 30 -6.76 0.97 3.27
C ALA A 30 -7.94 0.45 4.12
N LEU A 31 -8.00 0.84 5.39
CA LEU A 31 -9.12 0.51 6.28
C LEU A 31 -10.43 1.19 5.83
N ARG A 32 -10.36 2.46 5.42
CA ARG A 32 -11.51 3.24 4.90
C ARG A 32 -12.07 2.63 3.60
N GLU A 33 -11.20 2.19 2.69
CA GLU A 33 -11.57 1.56 1.42
C GLU A 33 -11.89 0.05 1.55
N GLY A 34 -11.70 -0.54 2.73
CA GLY A 34 -11.99 -1.96 2.99
C GLY A 34 -10.94 -2.95 2.45
N TYR A 35 -9.71 -2.50 2.24
CA TYR A 35 -8.59 -3.32 1.74
C TYR A 35 -7.92 -4.14 2.85
N ALA A 36 -8.64 -5.15 3.35
CA ALA A 36 -8.15 -6.02 4.43
C ALA A 36 -6.82 -6.74 4.08
N GLU A 37 -6.67 -7.20 2.84
CA GLU A 37 -5.44 -7.86 2.37
C GLU A 37 -4.24 -6.91 2.36
N LEU A 38 -4.45 -5.64 1.97
CA LEU A 38 -3.41 -4.61 2.01
C LEU A 38 -2.99 -4.30 3.45
N LEU A 39 -3.92 -4.27 4.40
CA LEU A 39 -3.61 -4.05 5.81
C LEU A 39 -2.71 -5.16 6.38
N THR A 40 -3.06 -6.42 6.13
CA THR A 40 -2.24 -7.57 6.53
C THR A 40 -0.86 -7.49 5.87
N PHE A 41 -0.82 -7.22 4.56
CA PHE A 41 0.43 -7.08 3.82
C PHE A 41 1.33 -5.96 4.35
N LEU A 42 0.79 -4.77 4.62
CA LEU A 42 1.55 -3.65 5.18
C LEU A 42 2.05 -3.94 6.59
N THR A 43 1.42 -4.85 7.33
CA THR A 43 1.86 -5.22 8.68
C THR A 43 3.00 -6.24 8.64
N GLU A 44 2.94 -7.20 7.71
CA GLU A 44 3.91 -8.30 7.62
C GLU A 44 5.09 -7.98 6.69
N ASN A 45 4.91 -7.11 5.70
CA ASN A 45 5.83 -6.94 4.56
C ASN A 45 6.11 -5.47 4.21
N THR A 46 6.29 -4.61 5.22
CA THR A 46 6.66 -3.18 5.05
C THR A 46 7.87 -2.97 4.15
N GLY A 47 8.88 -3.85 4.23
CA GLY A 47 10.09 -3.76 3.41
C GLY A 47 9.83 -3.99 1.92
N ALA A 48 8.98 -4.98 1.59
CA ALA A 48 8.58 -5.25 0.20
C ALA A 48 7.74 -4.09 -0.35
N TYR A 49 6.85 -3.53 0.48
CA TYR A 49 6.09 -2.34 0.14
C TYR A 49 6.99 -1.14 -0.16
N ALA A 50 7.93 -0.80 0.74
CA ALA A 50 8.85 0.32 0.53
C ALA A 50 9.71 0.14 -0.72
N ARG A 51 10.19 -1.09 -0.97
CA ARG A 51 10.91 -1.43 -2.20
C ARG A 51 10.05 -1.17 -3.43
N PHE A 52 8.81 -1.67 -3.44
CA PHE A 52 7.88 -1.46 -4.54
C PHE A 52 7.61 0.03 -4.82
N ILE A 53 7.45 0.85 -3.77
CA ILE A 53 7.27 2.31 -3.95
C ILE A 53 8.52 2.97 -4.54
N LEU A 54 9.72 2.52 -4.16
CA LEU A 54 11.00 3.08 -4.62
C LEU A 54 11.39 2.65 -6.03
N THR A 55 11.29 1.36 -6.33
CA THR A 55 11.82 0.77 -7.57
C THR A 55 10.73 0.56 -8.62
N GLY A 56 9.46 0.44 -8.20
CA GLY A 56 8.37 -0.03 -9.07
C GLY A 56 8.53 -1.50 -9.51
N GLU A 57 9.63 -2.13 -9.13
CA GLU A 57 10.00 -3.51 -9.43
C GLU A 57 9.72 -4.36 -8.20
N GLU A 58 9.02 -5.47 -8.45
CA GLU A 58 8.57 -6.44 -7.46
C GLU A 58 9.70 -7.36 -6.97
#